data_AF-A0A7S0MCA2-F1
#
_entry.id   AF-A0A7S0MCA2-F1
#
_cell.length_a   1.000
_cell.length_b   1.000
_cell.length_c   1.000
_cell.angle_alpha   90.00
_cell.angle_beta   90.00
_cell.angle_gamma   90.00
#
_symmetry.space_group_name_H-M   'P 1'
#
loop_
_entity.id
_entity.type
_entity.pdbx_description
1 polymer ?
#
loop_
_entity_poly.entity_id
_entity_poly.type
_entity_poly.pdbx_seq_one_letter_code
_entity_poly.pdbx_strand_id
1 'polypeptide(L)'
;QSHRIFKSELATRALSTVHAIICCFGAARTLYLDKALSTDSLWHSSQVARFYFSISIAHYAGNLILAAVMFRAYGALFLVHALASLAALSVCVFGQRFHYYGCMGLLWESSTLFLNA
;
A
#
# COMPACT_ATOMS: atom_id res chain seq x y z
N GLN A 1 16.23 -16.09 21.06
CA GLN A 1 16.01 -15.13 19.95
C GLN A 1 14.86 -15.53 19.02
N SER A 2 14.61 -16.82 18.73
CA SER A 2 13.60 -17.23 17.72
C SER A 2 12.15 -16.87 18.07
N HIS A 3 11.73 -16.95 19.34
CA HIS A 3 10.32 -16.69 19.70
C HIS A 3 9.89 -15.21 19.51
N ARG A 4 10.81 -14.25 19.69
CA ARG A 4 10.51 -12.82 19.41
C ARG A 4 10.40 -12.56 17.91
N ILE A 5 11.28 -13.19 17.12
CA ILE A 5 11.28 -13.08 15.66
C ILE A 5 10.00 -13.68 15.07
N PHE A 6 9.59 -14.86 15.56
CA PHE A 6 8.35 -15.52 15.15
C PHE A 6 7.10 -14.68 15.47
N LYS A 7 7.03 -14.07 16.67
CA LYS A 7 5.92 -13.19 17.04
C LYS A 7 5.89 -11.90 16.22
N SER A 8 7.06 -11.29 15.94
CA SER A 8 7.11 -10.12 15.07
C SER A 8 6.68 -10.46 13.65
N GLU A 9 7.08 -11.62 13.13
CA GLU A 9 6.70 -12.08 11.80
C GLU A 9 5.18 -12.28 11.70
N LEU A 10 4.56 -12.94 12.68
CA LEU A 10 3.11 -13.14 12.70
C LEU A 10 2.35 -11.81 12.78
N ALA A 11 2.81 -10.88 13.63
CA ALA A 11 2.20 -9.55 13.74
C ALA A 11 2.33 -8.74 12.45
N THR A 12 3.50 -8.77 11.80
CA THR A 12 3.73 -8.09 10.51
C THR A 12 2.86 -8.70 9.41
N ARG A 13 2.73 -10.04 9.34
CA ARG A 13 1.83 -10.72 8.40
C ARG A 13 0.37 -10.32 8.63
N ALA A 14 -0.10 -10.34 9.87
CA ALA A 14 -1.46 -9.93 10.21
C ALA A 14 -1.75 -8.47 9.81
N LEU A 15 -0.85 -7.53 10.15
CA LEU A 15 -0.98 -6.12 9.79
C LEU A 15 -0.97 -5.90 8.27
N SER A 16 -0.08 -6.61 7.57
CA SER A 16 0.03 -6.56 6.11
C SER A 16 -1.24 -7.10 5.43
N THR A 17 -1.82 -8.20 5.94
CA THR A 17 -3.11 -8.73 5.46
C THR A 17 -4.25 -7.74 5.67
N VAL A 18 -4.37 -7.14 6.86
CA VAL A 18 -5.41 -6.13 7.13
C VAL A 18 -5.26 -4.91 6.20
N HIS A 19 -4.03 -4.43 6.01
CA HIS A 19 -3.73 -3.35 5.07
C HIS A 19 -4.15 -3.70 3.64
N ALA A 20 -3.80 -4.90 3.16
CA ALA A 20 -4.14 -5.38 1.82
C ALA A 20 -5.66 -5.39 1.61
N ILE A 21 -6.44 -5.90 2.57
CA ILE A 21 -7.91 -5.91 2.50
C ILE A 21 -8.46 -4.49 2.37
N ILE A 22 -8.02 -3.58 3.25
CA ILE A 22 -8.51 -2.19 3.27
C ILE A 22 -8.20 -1.49 1.94
N CYS A 23 -7.00 -1.68 1.41
CA CYS A 23 -6.54 -1.01 0.19
C CYS A 23 -7.18 -1.59 -1.06
N CYS A 24 -7.31 -2.91 -1.15
CA CYS A 24 -8.02 -3.56 -2.26
C CYS A 24 -9.49 -3.17 -2.28
N PHE A 25 -10.15 -3.15 -1.12
CA PHE A 25 -11.54 -2.69 -1.01
C PHE A 25 -11.67 -1.23 -1.45
N GLY A 26 -10.79 -0.36 -0.95
CA GLY A 26 -10.80 1.06 -1.31
C GLY A 26 -10.53 1.33 -2.78
N ALA A 27 -9.56 0.62 -3.36
CA ALA A 27 -9.21 0.70 -4.77
C ALA A 27 -10.37 0.21 -5.66
N ALA A 28 -10.94 -0.96 -5.35
CA ALA A 28 -12.10 -1.50 -6.08
C ALA A 28 -13.29 -0.53 -5.98
N ARG A 29 -13.62 -0.06 -4.77
CA ARG A 29 -14.69 0.92 -4.55
C ARG A 29 -14.49 2.16 -5.42
N THR A 30 -13.28 2.69 -5.45
CA THR A 30 -12.98 3.90 -6.22
C THR A 30 -13.09 3.65 -7.73
N LEU A 31 -12.50 2.56 -8.23
CA LEU A 31 -12.53 2.24 -9.66
C LEU A 31 -13.93 1.94 -10.21
N TYR A 32 -14.77 1.24 -9.43
CA TYR A 32 -16.11 0.84 -9.89
C TYR A 32 -17.19 1.88 -9.63
N LEU A 33 -17.04 2.74 -8.61
CA LEU A 33 -18.08 3.70 -8.23
C LEU A 33 -17.77 5.14 -8.65
N ASP A 34 -16.50 5.51 -8.84
CA ASP A 34 -16.10 6.85 -9.25
C ASP A 34 -15.91 6.94 -10.77
N LYS A 35 -17.02 7.07 -11.50
CA LYS A 35 -17.03 7.10 -12.97
C LYS A 35 -16.12 8.19 -13.55
N ALA A 36 -15.91 9.29 -12.82
CA ALA A 36 -15.09 10.39 -13.31
C ALA A 36 -13.62 9.98 -13.52
N LEU A 37 -13.09 9.05 -12.70
CA LEU A 37 -11.76 8.47 -12.90
C LEU A 37 -11.67 7.59 -14.15
N SER A 38 -12.78 6.98 -14.59
CA SER A 38 -12.79 6.20 -15.84
C SER A 38 -12.91 7.09 -17.09
N THR A 39 -13.49 8.28 -16.94
CA THR A 39 -13.62 9.26 -18.04
C THR A 39 -12.31 10.01 -18.29
N ASP A 40 -11.57 10.36 -17.23
CA ASP A 40 -10.22 10.92 -17.31
C ASP A 40 -9.31 10.24 -16.29
N SER A 41 -8.60 9.21 -16.75
CA SER A 41 -7.76 8.36 -15.91
C SER A 41 -6.45 8.99 -15.47
N LEU A 42 -6.03 10.08 -16.12
CA LEU A 42 -4.73 10.72 -15.87
C LEU A 42 -4.86 11.88 -14.89
N TRP A 43 -5.84 12.75 -15.10
CA TRP A 43 -5.91 14.04 -14.40
C TRP A 43 -7.03 14.12 -13.38
N HIS A 44 -8.03 13.24 -13.48
CA HIS A 44 -9.10 13.25 -12.49
C HIS A 44 -8.63 12.70 -11.15
N SER A 45 -9.19 13.27 -10.08
CA SER A 45 -8.85 12.94 -8.71
C SER A 45 -10.10 12.58 -7.92
N SER A 46 -9.93 11.77 -6.90
CA SER A 46 -11.00 11.27 -6.04
C SER A 46 -10.59 11.40 -4.59
N GLN A 47 -11.44 12.02 -3.77
CA GLN A 47 -11.22 12.13 -2.33
C GLN A 47 -11.20 10.76 -1.66
N VAL A 48 -12.00 9.83 -2.16
CA VAL A 48 -12.02 8.44 -1.70
C VAL A 48 -10.67 7.78 -1.97
N ALA A 49 -10.15 7.87 -3.19
CA ALA A 49 -8.83 7.34 -3.52
C ALA A 49 -7.75 7.93 -2.60
N ARG A 50 -7.77 9.26 -2.37
CA ARG A 50 -6.81 9.94 -1.49
C ARG A 50 -6.84 9.41 -0.07
N PHE A 51 -8.03 9.11 0.46
CA PHE A 51 -8.16 8.53 1.79
C PHE A 51 -7.45 7.17 1.87
N TYR A 52 -7.72 6.26 0.93
CA TYR A 52 -7.08 4.94 0.91
C TYR A 52 -5.58 4.99 0.58
N PHE A 53 -5.15 5.91 -0.29
CA PHE A 53 -3.73 6.14 -0.55
C PHE A 53 -3.03 6.68 0.70
N SER A 54 -3.67 7.51 1.50
CA SER A 54 -3.11 8.02 2.76
C SER A 54 -2.90 6.89 3.78
N ILE A 55 -3.84 5.95 3.88
CA ILE A 55 -3.68 4.74 4.71
C ILE A 55 -2.48 3.94 4.21
N SER A 56 -2.32 3.81 2.90
CA SER A 56 -1.22 3.07 2.29
C SER A 56 0.14 3.74 2.50
N ILE A 57 0.21 5.07 2.38
CA ILE A 57 1.40 5.86 2.73
C ILE A 57 1.81 5.60 4.18
N ALA A 58 0.85 5.64 5.12
CA ALA A 58 1.14 5.36 6.53
C ALA A 58 1.68 3.93 6.74
N HIS A 59 1.11 2.93 6.03
CA HIS A 59 1.60 1.56 6.08
C HIS A 59 3.03 1.43 5.54
N TYR A 60 3.32 1.97 4.35
CA TYR A 60 4.67 1.89 3.78
C TYR A 60 5.69 2.71 4.55
N ALA A 61 5.30 3.81 5.19
CA ALA A 61 6.16 4.54 6.13
C ALA A 61 6.52 3.65 7.34
N GLY A 62 5.55 2.90 7.88
CA GLY A 62 5.79 1.89 8.90
C GLY A 62 6.75 0.79 8.42
N ASN A 63 6.54 0.25 7.22
CA ASN A 63 7.42 -0.74 6.61
C ASN A 63 8.83 -0.20 6.40
N LEU A 64 8.98 1.07 6.02
CA LEU A 64 10.27 1.73 5.87
C LEU A 64 11.03 1.80 7.20
N ILE A 65 10.35 2.19 8.29
CA ILE A 65 10.93 2.21 9.63
C ILE A 65 11.34 0.80 10.07
N LEU A 66 10.45 -0.19 9.88
CA LEU A 66 10.75 -1.59 10.20
C LEU A 66 11.94 -2.11 9.39
N ALA A 67 11.99 -1.83 8.09
CA ALA A 67 13.08 -2.21 7.20
C ALA A 67 14.40 -1.55 7.62
N ALA A 68 14.38 -0.31 8.07
CA ALA A 68 15.58 0.40 8.53
C ALA A 68 16.09 -0.14 9.87
N VAL A 69 15.21 -0.36 10.86
CA VAL A 69 15.58 -0.84 12.20
C VAL A 69 15.93 -2.32 12.19
N MET A 70 15.23 -3.13 11.41
CA MET A 70 15.39 -4.57 11.31
C MET A 70 15.99 -5.00 9.97
N PHE A 71 16.92 -4.20 9.42
CA PHE A 71 17.51 -4.43 8.10
C PHE A 71 18.09 -5.83 7.90
N ARG A 72 18.71 -6.40 8.95
CA ARG A 72 19.23 -7.78 8.90
C ARG A 72 18.16 -8.85 8.69
N ALA A 73 16.91 -8.59 9.08
CA ALA A 73 15.80 -9.53 8.93
C ALA A 73 15.08 -9.36 7.59
N TYR A 74 14.90 -8.13 7.11
CA TYR A 74 14.09 -7.85 5.90
C TYR A 74 14.91 -7.59 4.64
N GLY A 75 16.15 -7.09 4.77
CA GLY A 75 17.06 -6.85 3.66
C GLY A 75 16.74 -5.63 2.78
N ALA A 76 17.60 -5.41 1.78
CA ALA A 76 17.57 -4.22 0.92
C ALA A 76 16.35 -4.17 -0.02
N LEU A 77 15.90 -5.30 -0.54
CA LEU A 77 14.76 -5.34 -1.47
C LEU A 77 13.47 -4.86 -0.82
N PHE A 78 13.23 -5.26 0.44
CA PHE A 78 12.07 -4.79 1.20
C PHE A 78 12.14 -3.29 1.48
N LEU A 79 13.34 -2.76 1.77
CA LEU A 79 13.56 -1.33 1.95
C LEU A 79 13.28 -0.53 0.67
N VAL A 80 13.82 -0.99 -0.47
CA VAL A 80 13.60 -0.35 -1.78
C VAL A 80 12.13 -0.39 -2.17
N HIS A 81 11.45 -1.53 -1.94
CA HIS A 81 10.01 -1.65 -2.15
C HIS A 81 9.24 -0.62 -1.30
N ALA A 82 9.52 -0.51 0.00
CA ALA A 82 8.86 0.47 0.87
C ALA A 82 9.09 1.92 0.40
N LEU A 83 10.31 2.27 -0.02
CA LEU A 83 10.62 3.59 -0.57
C LEU A 83 9.88 3.87 -1.88
N ALA A 84 9.90 2.93 -2.81
CA ALA A 84 9.24 3.07 -4.11
C ALA A 84 7.73 3.23 -3.96
N SER A 85 7.09 2.40 -3.13
CA SER A 85 5.65 2.47 -2.85
C SER A 85 5.26 3.78 -2.16
N LEU A 86 6.06 4.22 -1.19
CA LEU A 86 5.83 5.51 -0.51
C LEU A 86 5.92 6.68 -1.51
N ALA A 87 6.94 6.69 -2.37
CA ALA A 87 7.12 7.74 -3.38
C ALA A 87 5.97 7.75 -4.40
N ALA A 88 5.61 6.59 -4.96
CA ALA A 88 4.55 6.47 -5.97
C ALA A 88 3.20 6.96 -5.44
N LEU A 89 2.81 6.55 -4.23
CA LEU A 89 1.55 6.99 -3.63
C LEU A 89 1.59 8.45 -3.19
N SER A 90 2.73 8.95 -2.73
CA SER A 90 2.89 10.38 -2.42
C SER A 90 2.67 11.25 -3.66
N VAL A 91 3.16 10.83 -4.83
CA VAL A 91 2.88 11.53 -6.10
C VAL A 91 1.38 11.57 -6.39
N CYS A 92 0.66 10.47 -6.15
CA CYS A 92 -0.79 10.42 -6.34
C CYS A 92 -1.51 11.37 -5.38
N VAL A 93 -1.16 11.35 -4.09
CA VAL A 93 -1.84 12.14 -3.04
C VAL A 93 -1.54 13.63 -3.16
N PHE A 94 -0.28 14.02 -3.29
CA PHE A 94 0.12 15.43 -3.31
C PHE A 94 -0.01 16.06 -4.69
N GLY A 95 0.22 15.28 -5.75
CA GLY A 95 0.02 15.73 -7.13
C GLY A 95 -1.44 15.77 -7.55
N GLN A 96 -2.35 15.11 -6.81
CA GLN A 96 -3.79 15.01 -7.09
C GLN A 96 -4.09 14.52 -8.51
N ARG A 97 -3.34 13.52 -8.97
CA ARG A 97 -3.39 12.98 -10.33
C ARG A 97 -3.02 11.50 -10.34
N PHE A 98 -3.33 10.81 -11.43
CA PHE A 98 -3.09 9.38 -11.63
C PHE A 98 -3.82 8.47 -10.64
N HIS A 99 -4.92 8.92 -10.03
CA HIS A 99 -5.62 8.11 -9.03
C HIS A 99 -6.19 6.81 -9.61
N TYR A 100 -6.61 6.81 -10.89
CA TYR A 100 -7.04 5.59 -11.57
C TYR A 100 -5.93 4.53 -11.56
N TYR A 101 -4.73 4.90 -12.04
CA TYR A 101 -3.58 4.01 -12.08
C TYR A 101 -3.05 3.66 -10.68
N GLY A 102 -3.11 4.59 -9.72
CA GLY A 102 -2.78 4.32 -8.32
C GLY A 102 -3.72 3.27 -7.69
N CYS A 103 -5.02 3.33 -7.99
CA CYS A 103 -5.97 2.31 -7.55
C CYS A 103 -5.70 0.96 -8.21
N MET A 104 -5.39 0.93 -9.52
CA MET A 104 -4.98 -0.31 -10.20
C MET A 104 -3.73 -0.93 -9.55
N GLY A 105 -2.75 -0.10 -9.20
CA GLY A 105 -1.56 -0.53 -8.45
C GLY A 105 -1.91 -1.11 -7.08
N LEU A 106 -2.79 -0.46 -6.32
CA LEU A 106 -3.22 -0.97 -5.01
C LEU A 106 -4.00 -2.29 -5.09
N LEU A 107 -4.68 -2.61 -6.19
CA LEU A 107 -5.29 -3.93 -6.36
C LEU A 107 -4.27 -5.06 -6.37
N TRP A 108 -3.00 -4.78 -6.72
CA TRP A 108 -1.92 -5.76 -6.66
C TRP A 108 -1.60 -6.22 -5.23
N GLU A 109 -1.95 -5.42 -4.22
CA GLU A 109 -1.84 -5.82 -2.80
C GLU A 109 -2.74 -7.03 -2.47
N SER A 110 -3.67 -7.42 -3.33
CA SER A 110 -4.41 -8.68 -3.17
C SER A 110 -3.49 -9.90 -3.17
N SER A 111 -2.34 -9.84 -3.85
CA SER A 111 -1.31 -10.89 -3.82
C SER A 111 -0.79 -11.15 -2.40
N THR A 112 -0.73 -10.11 -1.57
CA THR A 112 -0.31 -10.17 -0.16
C THR A 112 -1.18 -11.11 0.67
N LEU A 113 -2.47 -11.27 0.33
CA LEU A 113 -3.37 -12.22 0.99
C LEU A 113 -2.93 -13.67 0.80
N PHE A 114 -2.39 -13.99 -0.37
CA PHE A 114 -1.92 -15.33 -0.72
C PHE A 114 -0.49 -15.59 -0.24
N LEU A 115 0.34 -14.54 -0.18
CA LEU A 115 1.70 -14.62 0.35
C LEU A 115 1.73 -14.78 1.87
N ASN A 116 0.73 -14.24 2.57
CA ASN A 116 0.62 -14.32 4.03
C ASN A 116 -0.31 -15.44 4.53
N ALA A 117 -0.91 -16.24 3.64
CA ALA A 117 -1.66 -17.45 4.00
C ALA A 117 -0.74 -18.57 4.54
#